data_AF-A0A6P0ITF4-F1
#
_entry.id   AF-A0A6P0ITF4-F1
#
_cell.length_a   1.000
_cell.length_b   1.000
_cell.length_c   1.000
_cell.angle_alpha   90.00
_cell.angle_beta   90.00
_cell.angle_gamma   90.00
#
_symmetry.space_group_name_H-M   'P 1'
#
loop_
_entity.id
_entity.type
_entity.pdbx_description
1 polymer ?
#
loop_
_entity_poly.entity_id
_entity_poly.type
_entity_poly.pdbx_seq_one_letter_code
_entity_poly.pdbx_strand_id
1 'polypeptide(L)'
;MAFQANQPLVDFNFGKNRLAKWLLRLLLLCLVFGGGYAAYRQRVALPNQQAKTQMQTVSVEKLNLAVTVSANGVIEPERAINLSPKTTGLLKTLLVKEGDRVQKGQILAYMDDSNLTGQLTQAEGQLAERQANLQKLLAGNRREDIAQAQAQLAEAQANLEKLLAGNRREDIAQGLARLEKAQANLQQAEDDLQRKQELATAGAISVEDF
;
A
#
# COMPACT_ATOMS: atom_id res chain seq x y z
N MET A 1 94.11 -110.14 94.27
CA MET A 1 93.37 -109.26 95.22
C MET A 1 91.90 -109.37 94.81
N ALA A 2 91.08 -110.16 95.51
CA ALA A 2 90.21 -109.72 96.62
C ALA A 2 89.23 -108.60 96.13
N PHE A 3 87.91 -108.64 96.27
CA PHE A 3 87.03 -109.30 97.24
C PHE A 3 85.55 -109.05 96.82
N GLN A 4 84.63 -109.99 97.11
CA GLN A 4 83.22 -109.83 97.59
C GLN A 4 82.21 -108.87 96.89
N ALA A 5 80.88 -109.06 96.89
CA ALA A 5 79.94 -110.08 97.40
C ALA A 5 78.50 -109.68 96.98
N ASN A 6 77.56 -110.64 97.06
CA ASN A 6 76.10 -110.49 97.28
C ASN A 6 75.24 -109.86 96.16
N GLN A 7 74.03 -110.28 95.77
CA GLN A 7 72.99 -111.30 96.09
C GLN A 7 71.77 -110.98 95.12
N PRO A 8 70.61 -111.69 95.04
CA PRO A 8 70.42 -112.86 94.17
C PRO A 8 69.05 -112.90 93.39
N LEU A 9 68.81 -114.03 92.71
CA LEU A 9 67.54 -114.59 92.18
C LEU A 9 66.88 -113.80 91.02
N VAL A 10 66.32 -114.40 89.97
CA VAL A 10 65.49 -115.60 89.93
C VAL A 10 65.55 -116.18 88.51
N ASP A 11 65.84 -117.46 88.38
CA ASP A 11 65.62 -118.20 87.14
C ASP A 11 64.11 -118.28 86.86
N PHE A 12 63.66 -117.67 85.77
CA PHE A 12 62.31 -117.90 85.25
C PHE A 12 62.34 -118.12 83.74
N ASN A 13 62.43 -119.41 83.40
CA ASN A 13 62.12 -119.97 82.09
C ASN A 13 60.64 -119.70 81.74
N PHE A 14 60.36 -118.96 80.66
CA PHE A 14 59.03 -118.92 80.07
C PHE A 14 59.03 -118.74 78.55
N GLY A 15 58.71 -119.84 77.86
CA GLY A 15 57.65 -119.89 76.85
C GLY A 15 57.70 -118.87 75.71
N LYS A 16 58.27 -119.32 74.58
CA LYS A 16 58.49 -118.75 73.23
C LYS A 16 57.41 -117.86 72.57
N ASN A 17 56.29 -117.51 73.23
CA ASN A 17 55.08 -116.94 72.59
C ASN A 17 54.58 -115.58 73.15
N ARG A 18 55.29 -114.93 74.10
CA ARG A 18 54.86 -113.65 74.71
C ARG A 18 55.59 -112.40 74.19
N LEU A 19 56.81 -112.53 73.65
CA LEU A 19 57.62 -111.40 73.13
C LEU A 19 57.14 -110.88 71.77
N ALA A 20 56.74 -111.77 70.85
CA ALA A 20 56.24 -111.37 69.52
C ALA A 20 54.92 -110.57 69.61
N LYS A 21 54.08 -110.84 70.61
CA LYS A 21 52.83 -110.09 70.86
C LYS A 21 53.08 -108.69 71.41
N TRP A 22 54.23 -108.44 72.04
CA TRP A 22 54.57 -107.13 72.61
C TRP A 22 55.15 -106.19 71.55
N LEU A 23 55.98 -106.72 70.64
CA LEU A 23 56.50 -105.97 69.48
C LEU A 23 55.38 -105.57 68.49
N LEU A 24 54.38 -106.43 68.28
CA LEU A 24 53.24 -106.12 67.41
C LEU A 24 52.39 -104.95 67.95
N ARG A 25 52.28 -104.81 69.28
CA ARG A 25 51.54 -103.69 69.92
C ARG A 25 52.26 -102.35 69.78
N LEU A 26 53.59 -102.36 69.80
CA LEU A 26 54.41 -101.14 69.63
C LEU A 26 54.33 -100.60 68.19
N LEU A 27 54.30 -101.48 67.20
CA LEU A 27 54.19 -101.11 65.78
C LEU A 27 52.82 -100.50 65.46
N LEU A 28 51.76 -101.00 66.10
CA LEU A 28 50.40 -100.48 65.93
C LEU A 28 50.23 -99.07 66.52
N LEU A 29 50.88 -98.78 67.65
CA LEU A 29 50.85 -97.46 68.30
C LEU A 29 51.54 -96.38 67.43
N CYS A 30 52.67 -96.72 66.82
CA CYS A 30 53.43 -95.79 65.99
C CYS A 30 52.68 -95.41 64.70
N LEU A 31 51.90 -96.35 64.14
CA LEU A 31 51.10 -96.13 62.95
C LEU A 31 49.94 -95.15 63.21
N VAL A 32 49.31 -95.25 64.40
CA VAL A 32 48.20 -94.35 64.79
C VAL A 32 48.70 -92.93 65.04
N PHE A 33 49.83 -92.77 65.73
CA PHE A 33 50.41 -91.44 65.98
C PHE A 33 50.95 -90.77 64.71
N GLY A 34 51.60 -91.54 63.82
CA GLY A 34 52.08 -91.03 62.52
C GLY A 34 50.93 -90.62 61.59
N GLY A 35 49.87 -91.42 61.53
CA GLY A 35 48.66 -91.10 60.75
C GLY A 35 47.91 -89.87 61.27
N GLY A 36 47.82 -89.72 62.60
CA GLY A 36 47.18 -88.56 63.22
C GLY A 36 47.89 -87.23 62.94
N TYR A 37 49.23 -87.23 62.94
CA TYR A 37 50.02 -86.02 62.66
C TYR A 37 49.92 -85.57 61.19
N ALA A 38 49.91 -86.52 60.24
CA ALA A 38 49.75 -86.21 58.82
C ALA A 38 48.36 -85.61 58.50
N ALA A 39 47.31 -86.16 59.09
CA ALA A 39 45.95 -85.64 58.94
C ALA A 39 45.78 -84.24 59.55
N TYR A 40 46.45 -83.97 60.68
CA TYR A 40 46.44 -82.65 61.30
C TYR A 40 47.12 -81.59 60.41
N ARG A 41 48.29 -81.92 59.84
CA ARG A 41 48.98 -81.00 58.91
C ARG A 41 48.17 -80.73 57.64
N GLN A 42 47.45 -81.73 57.14
CA GLN A 42 46.62 -81.59 55.94
C GLN A 42 45.35 -80.74 56.18
N ARG A 43 44.87 -80.64 57.43
CA ARG A 43 43.70 -79.82 57.76
C ARG A 43 44.01 -78.42 58.29
N VAL A 44 45.25 -78.16 58.74
CA VAL A 44 45.60 -76.88 59.40
C VAL A 44 46.58 -76.00 58.60
N ALA A 45 47.14 -76.49 57.48
CA ALA A 45 47.93 -75.66 56.56
C ALA A 45 47.04 -75.09 55.43
N LEU A 46 46.38 -73.95 55.69
CA LEU A 46 45.71 -73.15 54.67
C LEU A 46 46.76 -72.35 53.85
N PRO A 47 46.90 -72.55 52.53
CA PRO A 47 47.56 -71.58 51.68
C PRO A 47 46.59 -70.41 51.40
N ASN A 48 46.86 -69.28 52.04
CA ASN A 48 46.23 -68.00 51.72
C ASN A 48 46.86 -67.44 50.43
N GLN A 49 46.20 -67.64 49.27
CA GLN A 49 46.51 -66.89 48.05
C GLN A 49 45.23 -66.33 47.40
N GLN A 50 44.98 -65.07 47.76
CA GLN A 50 44.56 -63.97 46.89
C GLN A 50 43.30 -64.16 46.04
N ALA A 51 42.20 -63.62 46.57
CA ALA A 51 41.03 -63.25 45.79
C ALA A 51 41.42 -62.19 44.73
N LYS A 52 41.54 -62.60 43.47
CA LYS A 52 41.47 -61.69 42.31
C LYS A 52 40.05 -61.14 42.23
N THR A 53 39.85 -59.88 42.62
CA THR A 53 38.61 -59.16 42.36
C THR A 53 38.46 -58.98 40.85
N GLN A 54 37.62 -59.79 40.22
CA GLN A 54 37.27 -59.62 38.80
C GLN A 54 36.30 -58.44 38.70
N MET A 55 36.80 -57.27 38.27
CA MET A 55 35.93 -56.15 37.93
C MET A 55 35.29 -56.42 36.57
N GLN A 56 33.97 -56.35 36.50
CA GLN A 56 33.24 -56.41 35.23
C GLN A 56 33.40 -55.07 34.51
N THR A 57 34.09 -55.07 33.38
CA THR A 57 34.17 -53.92 32.48
C THR A 57 33.25 -54.14 31.28
N VAL A 58 32.51 -53.12 30.89
CA VAL A 58 31.74 -53.09 29.64
C VAL A 58 32.46 -52.18 28.64
N SER A 59 32.57 -52.62 27.39
CA SER A 59 33.17 -51.83 26.32
C SER A 59 32.26 -50.64 25.98
N VAL A 60 32.82 -49.43 25.98
CA VAL A 60 32.10 -48.21 25.60
C VAL A 60 32.38 -47.90 24.14
N GLU A 61 31.34 -47.88 23.31
CA GLU A 61 31.42 -47.53 21.90
C GLU A 61 30.99 -46.06 21.70
N LYS A 62 31.78 -45.29 20.94
CA LYS A 62 31.49 -43.87 20.68
C LYS A 62 30.43 -43.76 19.59
N LEU A 63 29.18 -43.52 19.98
CA LEU A 63 28.10 -43.19 19.06
C LEU A 63 27.95 -41.67 18.92
N ASN A 64 27.85 -41.16 17.69
CA ASN A 64 27.57 -39.75 17.45
C ASN A 64 26.10 -39.45 17.76
N LEU A 65 25.85 -38.83 18.90
CA LEU A 65 24.55 -38.30 19.27
C LEU A 65 24.31 -37.00 18.50
N ALA A 66 23.37 -37.02 17.55
CA ALA A 66 22.92 -35.80 16.90
C ALA A 66 22.17 -34.94 17.93
N VAL A 67 22.84 -33.94 18.50
CA VAL A 67 22.21 -32.94 19.37
C VAL A 67 21.48 -31.95 18.46
N THR A 68 20.21 -32.24 18.18
CA THR A 68 19.34 -31.29 17.48
C THR A 68 18.97 -30.17 18.44
N VAL A 69 19.56 -29.00 18.27
CA VAL A 69 19.16 -27.78 18.99
C VAL A 69 17.90 -27.23 18.32
N SER A 70 16.75 -27.43 18.96
CA SER A 70 15.49 -26.81 18.54
C SER A 70 15.39 -25.43 19.17
N ALA A 71 15.50 -24.38 18.36
CA ALA A 71 15.28 -23.00 18.77
C ALA A 71 13.95 -22.50 18.20
N ASN A 72 13.07 -22.00 19.07
CA ASN A 72 11.81 -21.39 18.66
C ASN A 72 12.05 -19.89 18.46
N GLY A 73 11.74 -19.37 17.28
CA GLY A 73 11.80 -17.95 16.96
C GLY A 73 10.50 -17.51 16.29
N VAL A 74 10.16 -16.23 16.46
CA VAL A 74 9.02 -15.61 15.75
C VAL A 74 9.57 -14.90 14.53
N ILE A 75 8.88 -15.06 13.39
CA ILE A 75 9.21 -14.32 12.17
C ILE A 75 8.42 -13.01 12.20
N GLU A 76 9.13 -11.89 12.19
CA GLU A 76 8.53 -10.56 12.08
C GLU A 76 8.87 -9.91 10.74
N PRO A 77 7.91 -9.22 10.10
CA PRO A 77 8.17 -8.51 8.85
C PRO A 77 9.10 -7.32 9.08
N GLU A 78 10.12 -7.15 8.24
CA GLU A 78 11.02 -5.98 8.30
C GLU A 78 10.25 -4.66 8.12
N ARG A 79 9.22 -4.66 7.25
CA ARG A 79 8.36 -3.52 6.96
C ARG A 79 6.93 -3.98 6.73
N ALA A 80 6.01 -3.49 7.55
CA ALA A 80 4.57 -3.64 7.35
C ALA A 80 3.98 -2.29 6.95
N ILE A 81 3.17 -2.27 5.90
CA ILE A 81 2.54 -1.04 5.39
C ILE A 81 1.05 -1.31 5.22
N ASN A 82 0.22 -0.45 5.82
CA ASN A 82 -1.21 -0.49 5.59
C ASN A 82 -1.53 0.24 4.29
N LEU A 83 -2.19 -0.45 3.37
CA LEU A 83 -2.65 0.13 2.12
C LEU A 83 -4.07 0.65 2.30
N SER A 84 -4.33 1.87 1.85
CA SER A 84 -5.66 2.48 1.87
C SER A 84 -5.93 3.16 0.54
N PRO A 85 -7.18 3.13 0.04
CA PRO A 85 -7.56 3.86 -1.15
C PRO A 85 -7.31 5.36 -0.97
N LYS A 86 -6.87 6.03 -2.05
CA LYS A 86 -6.67 7.49 -2.05
C LYS A 86 -7.99 8.26 -1.87
N THR A 87 -9.08 7.68 -2.37
CA THR A 87 -10.42 8.24 -2.29
C THR A 87 -11.36 7.20 -1.72
N THR A 88 -12.21 7.60 -0.78
CA THR A 88 -13.26 6.74 -0.23
C THR A 88 -14.25 6.37 -1.33
N GLY A 89 -14.68 5.11 -1.37
CA GLY A 89 -15.63 4.62 -2.36
C GLY A 89 -15.95 3.14 -2.17
N LEU A 90 -16.77 2.61 -3.08
CA LEU A 90 -17.10 1.19 -3.11
C LEU A 90 -16.00 0.41 -3.83
N LEU A 91 -15.70 -0.80 -3.35
CA LEU A 91 -14.81 -1.72 -4.04
C LEU A 91 -15.58 -2.43 -5.15
N LYS A 92 -15.09 -2.35 -6.39
CA LYS A 92 -15.69 -3.01 -7.56
C LYS A 92 -15.16 -4.42 -7.74
N THR A 93 -13.85 -4.61 -7.59
CA THR A 93 -13.21 -5.93 -7.76
C THR A 93 -11.93 -6.02 -6.97
N LEU A 94 -11.69 -7.16 -6.32
CA LEU A 94 -10.40 -7.51 -5.71
C LEU A 94 -9.69 -8.56 -6.58
N LEU A 95 -8.43 -8.32 -6.94
CA LEU A 95 -7.67 -9.16 -7.87
C LEU A 95 -6.69 -10.12 -7.19
N VAL A 96 -6.50 -9.97 -5.88
CA VAL A 96 -5.52 -10.73 -5.09
C VAL A 96 -6.16 -11.40 -3.89
N LYS A 97 -5.53 -12.46 -3.39
CA LYS A 97 -5.93 -13.19 -2.19
C LYS A 97 -4.88 -13.07 -1.10
N GLU A 98 -5.28 -13.40 0.12
CA GLU A 98 -4.37 -13.46 1.26
C GLU A 98 -3.26 -14.50 1.00
N GLY A 99 -2.02 -14.10 1.26
CA GLY A 99 -0.82 -14.93 1.00
C GLY A 99 -0.20 -14.75 -0.39
N ASP A 100 -0.85 -14.03 -1.32
CA ASP A 100 -0.30 -13.78 -2.65
C ASP A 100 0.94 -12.88 -2.58
N ARG A 101 1.97 -13.21 -3.38
CA ARG A 101 3.12 -12.33 -3.60
C ARG A 101 2.80 -11.32 -4.68
N VAL A 102 2.97 -10.04 -4.38
CA VAL A 102 2.69 -8.93 -5.28
C VAL A 102 3.95 -8.13 -5.60
N GLN A 103 3.98 -7.51 -6.78
CA GLN A 103 5.10 -6.68 -7.23
C GLN A 103 4.76 -5.18 -7.18
N LYS A 104 5.80 -4.33 -7.17
CA LYS A 104 5.60 -2.88 -7.18
C LYS A 104 4.87 -2.44 -8.45
N GLY A 105 3.78 -1.69 -8.26
CA GLY A 105 2.93 -1.20 -9.37
C GLY A 105 1.84 -2.17 -9.82
N GLN A 106 1.78 -3.37 -9.24
CA GLN A 106 0.70 -4.31 -9.52
C GLN A 106 -0.63 -3.77 -8.98
N ILE A 107 -1.67 -3.83 -9.82
CA ILE A 107 -3.03 -3.48 -9.42
C ILE A 107 -3.57 -4.59 -8.52
N LEU A 108 -3.96 -4.21 -7.30
CA LEU A 108 -4.53 -5.15 -6.32
C LEU A 108 -6.05 -5.19 -6.38
N ALA A 109 -6.68 -4.07 -6.70
CA ALA A 109 -8.13 -3.91 -6.68
C ALA A 109 -8.59 -2.75 -7.57
N TYR A 110 -9.83 -2.84 -8.06
CA TYR A 110 -10.54 -1.76 -8.75
C TYR A 110 -11.63 -1.20 -7.84
N MET A 111 -11.67 0.13 -7.74
CA MET A 111 -12.74 0.87 -7.07
C MET A 111 -13.87 1.17 -8.07
N ASP A 112 -15.08 1.41 -7.57
CA ASP A 112 -16.16 1.93 -8.40
C ASP A 112 -15.85 3.39 -8.79
N ASP A 113 -15.81 3.63 -10.10
CA ASP A 113 -15.44 4.89 -10.74
C ASP A 113 -16.61 5.53 -11.51
N SER A 114 -17.84 5.07 -11.31
CA SER A 114 -19.02 5.54 -12.05
C SER A 114 -19.25 7.05 -11.90
N ASN A 115 -19.11 7.58 -10.68
CA ASN A 115 -19.23 9.02 -10.41
C ASN A 115 -18.10 9.82 -11.07
N LEU A 116 -16.85 9.34 -10.99
CA LEU A 116 -15.70 9.98 -11.62
C LEU A 116 -15.84 10.01 -13.15
N THR A 117 -16.32 8.92 -13.73
CA THR A 117 -16.59 8.82 -15.17
C THR A 117 -17.70 9.79 -15.59
N GLY A 118 -18.76 9.91 -14.79
CA GLY A 118 -19.82 10.89 -15.00
C GLY A 118 -19.31 12.33 -14.95
N GLN A 119 -18.48 12.67 -13.95
CA GLN A 119 -17.85 13.98 -13.83
C GLN A 119 -16.92 14.28 -15.02
N LEU A 120 -16.14 13.28 -15.47
CA LEU A 120 -15.29 13.41 -16.63
C LEU A 120 -16.11 13.71 -17.89
N THR A 121 -17.19 12.95 -18.11
CA THR A 121 -18.07 13.13 -19.27
C THR A 121 -18.74 14.50 -19.27
N GLN A 122 -19.19 14.96 -18.09
CA GLN A 122 -19.75 16.30 -17.94
C GLN A 122 -18.72 17.39 -18.23
N ALA A 123 -17.48 17.23 -17.75
CA ALA A 123 -16.40 18.18 -17.99
C ALA A 123 -15.99 18.22 -19.48
N GLU A 124 -15.95 17.07 -20.15
CA GLU A 124 -15.69 16.97 -21.59
C GLU A 124 -16.79 17.67 -22.40
N GLY A 125 -18.07 17.48 -22.02
CA GLY A 125 -19.19 18.20 -22.63
C GLY A 125 -19.07 19.72 -22.48
N GLN A 126 -18.71 20.21 -21.30
CA GLN A 126 -18.46 21.64 -21.07
C GLN A 126 -17.28 22.16 -21.88
N LEU A 127 -16.22 21.37 -22.02
CA LEU A 127 -15.07 21.73 -22.84
C LEU A 127 -15.49 21.89 -24.32
N ALA A 128 -16.23 20.91 -24.85
CA ALA A 128 -16.72 20.95 -26.23
C ALA A 128 -17.63 22.16 -26.50
N GLU A 129 -18.55 22.46 -25.58
CA GLU A 129 -19.41 23.65 -25.67
C GLU A 129 -18.59 24.94 -25.71
N ARG A 130 -17.62 25.09 -24.79
CA ARG A 130 -16.77 26.28 -24.75
C ARG A 130 -15.90 26.42 -25.98
N GLN A 131 -15.39 25.31 -26.51
CA GLN A 131 -14.64 25.31 -27.77
C GLN A 131 -15.52 25.73 -28.94
N ALA A 132 -16.75 25.22 -29.04
CA ALA A 132 -17.70 25.63 -30.08
C ALA A 132 -18.07 27.12 -29.96
N ASN A 133 -18.26 27.63 -28.74
CA ASN A 133 -18.52 29.05 -28.51
C ASN A 133 -17.31 29.90 -28.87
N LEU A 134 -16.09 29.48 -28.52
CA LEU A 134 -14.87 30.17 -28.93
C LEU A 134 -14.74 30.20 -30.46
N GLN A 135 -14.99 29.09 -31.13
CA GLN A 135 -14.96 29.03 -32.61
C GLN A 135 -16.00 29.97 -33.23
N LYS A 136 -17.22 30.04 -32.69
CA LYS A 136 -18.23 31.00 -33.13
C LYS A 136 -17.77 32.45 -32.96
N LEU A 137 -17.14 32.77 -31.83
CA LEU A 137 -16.60 34.11 -31.58
C LEU A 137 -15.42 34.46 -32.49
N LEU A 138 -14.52 33.50 -32.74
CA LEU A 138 -13.37 33.68 -33.63
C LEU A 138 -13.77 33.76 -35.11
N ALA A 139 -14.79 33.02 -35.52
CA ALA A 139 -15.37 33.15 -36.86
C ALA A 139 -15.94 34.56 -37.10
N GLY A 140 -16.28 35.27 -36.02
CA GLY A 140 -16.73 36.66 -36.06
C GLY A 140 -18.09 36.82 -36.75
N ASN A 141 -18.38 38.04 -37.20
CA ASN A 141 -19.57 38.33 -37.98
C ASN A 141 -19.45 37.70 -39.37
N ARG A 142 -20.58 37.22 -39.92
CA ARG A 142 -20.58 36.65 -41.27
C ARG A 142 -20.28 37.76 -42.28
N ARG A 143 -19.72 37.40 -43.44
CA ARG A 143 -19.38 38.40 -44.49
C ARG A 143 -20.61 39.16 -44.95
N GLU A 144 -21.76 38.48 -44.95
CA GLU A 144 -23.08 39.00 -45.26
C GLU A 144 -23.51 40.07 -44.24
N ASP A 145 -23.32 39.83 -42.95
CA ASP A 145 -23.66 40.80 -41.89
C ASP A 145 -22.80 42.07 -42.02
N ILE A 146 -21.50 41.90 -42.33
CA ILE A 146 -20.59 43.02 -42.57
C ILE A 146 -21.00 43.80 -43.82
N ALA A 147 -21.33 43.11 -44.91
CA ALA A 147 -21.77 43.74 -46.16
C ALA A 147 -23.10 44.50 -45.97
N GLN A 148 -24.05 43.93 -45.22
CA GLN A 148 -25.29 44.59 -44.86
C GLN A 148 -25.03 45.85 -44.02
N ALA A 149 -24.18 45.78 -43.01
CA ALA A 149 -23.82 46.93 -42.19
C ALA A 149 -23.11 48.02 -43.01
N GLN A 150 -22.25 47.64 -43.96
CA GLN A 150 -21.62 48.56 -44.90
C GLN A 150 -22.63 49.22 -45.84
N ALA A 151 -23.60 48.47 -46.35
CA ALA A 151 -24.67 49.02 -47.20
C ALA A 151 -25.54 50.02 -46.44
N GLN A 152 -25.91 49.71 -45.19
CA GLN A 152 -26.65 50.63 -44.32
C GLN A 152 -25.86 51.91 -44.02
N LEU A 153 -24.55 51.78 -43.79
CA LEU A 153 -23.66 52.92 -43.62
C LEU A 153 -23.59 53.79 -44.89
N ALA A 154 -23.46 53.17 -46.06
CA ALA A 154 -23.45 53.89 -47.34
C ALA A 154 -24.77 54.62 -47.60
N GLU A 155 -25.92 53.98 -47.30
CA GLU A 155 -27.23 54.61 -47.41
C GLU A 155 -27.37 55.81 -46.44
N ALA A 156 -26.95 55.64 -45.19
CA ALA A 156 -26.98 56.71 -44.19
C ALA A 156 -26.08 57.89 -44.60
N GLN A 157 -24.91 57.62 -45.17
CA GLN A 157 -24.01 58.63 -45.71
C GLN A 157 -24.64 59.36 -46.91
N ALA A 158 -25.22 58.63 -47.85
CA ALA A 158 -25.91 59.23 -48.99
C ALA A 158 -27.11 60.09 -48.56
N ASN A 159 -27.84 59.67 -47.52
CA ASN A 159 -28.93 60.46 -46.96
C ASN A 159 -28.41 61.74 -46.28
N LEU A 160 -27.31 61.63 -45.51
CA LEU A 160 -26.65 62.79 -44.92
C LEU A 160 -26.17 63.77 -46.00
N GLU A 161 -25.57 63.28 -47.08
CA GLU A 161 -25.13 64.11 -48.19
C GLU A 161 -26.30 64.84 -48.85
N LYS A 162 -27.43 64.16 -49.09
CA LYS A 162 -28.65 64.78 -49.60
C LYS A 162 -29.17 65.89 -48.68
N LEU A 163 -29.14 65.67 -47.36
CA LEU A 163 -29.55 66.68 -46.37
C LEU A 163 -28.61 67.88 -46.35
N LEU A 164 -27.29 67.65 -46.46
CA LEU A 164 -26.27 68.70 -46.50
C LEU A 164 -26.27 69.49 -47.81
N ALA A 165 -26.54 68.82 -48.93
CA ALA A 165 -26.73 69.47 -50.22
C ALA A 165 -27.93 70.44 -50.22
N GLY A 166 -28.84 70.27 -49.25
CA GLY A 166 -29.92 71.20 -48.97
C GLY A 166 -30.97 71.26 -50.09
N ASN A 167 -31.70 72.38 -50.15
CA ASN A 167 -32.69 72.60 -51.21
C ASN A 167 -32.00 72.76 -52.55
N ARG A 168 -32.54 72.09 -53.57
CA ARG A 168 -32.08 72.24 -54.95
C ARG A 168 -32.20 73.71 -55.38
N ARG A 169 -31.28 74.18 -56.22
CA ARG A 169 -31.27 75.59 -56.67
C ARG A 169 -32.60 75.97 -57.33
N GLU A 170 -33.21 75.01 -58.00
CA GLU A 170 -34.52 75.12 -58.64
C GLU A 170 -35.64 75.34 -57.62
N ASP A 171 -35.62 74.61 -56.49
CA ASP A 171 -36.61 74.76 -55.42
C ASP A 171 -36.49 76.14 -54.74
N ILE A 172 -35.25 76.61 -54.53
CA ILE A 172 -34.97 77.95 -54.01
C ILE A 172 -35.47 79.02 -55.00
N ALA A 173 -35.16 78.88 -56.29
CA ALA A 173 -35.59 79.82 -57.32
C ALA A 173 -37.13 79.89 -57.43
N GLN A 174 -37.82 78.75 -57.36
CA GLN A 174 -39.28 78.70 -57.33
C GLN A 174 -39.85 79.36 -56.05
N GLY A 175 -39.21 79.12 -54.90
CA GLY A 175 -39.58 79.77 -53.64
C GLY A 175 -39.44 81.29 -53.72
N LEU A 176 -38.34 81.78 -54.29
CA LEU A 176 -38.11 83.21 -54.51
C LEU A 176 -39.14 83.81 -55.46
N ALA A 177 -39.45 83.15 -56.58
CA ALA A 177 -40.46 83.62 -57.53
C ALA A 177 -41.87 83.68 -56.90
N ARG A 178 -42.21 82.72 -56.01
CA ARG A 178 -43.46 82.77 -55.24
C ARG A 178 -43.50 83.92 -54.25
N LEU A 179 -42.37 84.20 -53.59
CA LEU A 179 -42.22 85.33 -52.68
C LEU A 179 -42.35 86.66 -53.42
N GLU A 180 -41.71 86.81 -54.56
CA GLU A 180 -41.81 88.01 -55.42
C GLU A 180 -43.27 88.25 -55.84
N LYS A 181 -43.97 87.22 -56.31
CA LYS A 181 -45.38 87.32 -56.67
C LYS A 181 -46.26 87.69 -55.47
N ALA A 182 -45.99 87.10 -54.29
CA ALA A 182 -46.74 87.41 -53.08
C ALA A 182 -46.52 88.86 -52.63
N GLN A 183 -45.29 89.39 -52.76
CA GLN A 183 -44.96 90.78 -52.49
C GLN A 183 -45.66 91.74 -53.46
N ALA A 184 -45.67 91.42 -54.76
CA ALA A 184 -46.39 92.23 -55.74
C ALA A 184 -47.91 92.29 -55.43
N ASN A 185 -48.51 91.17 -55.05
CA ASN A 185 -49.90 91.13 -54.63
C ASN A 185 -50.16 91.94 -53.34
N LEU A 186 -49.22 91.89 -52.38
CA LEU A 186 -49.31 92.68 -51.15
C LEU A 186 -49.26 94.17 -51.47
N GLN A 187 -48.29 94.59 -52.29
CA GLN A 187 -48.17 95.99 -52.71
C GLN A 187 -49.44 96.48 -53.41
N GLN A 188 -50.00 95.66 -54.32
CA GLN A 188 -51.25 96.00 -54.98
C GLN A 188 -52.40 96.13 -53.99
N ALA A 189 -52.49 95.23 -53.01
CA ALA A 189 -53.53 95.30 -51.98
C ALA A 189 -53.36 96.53 -51.07
N GLU A 190 -52.12 96.92 -50.75
CA GLU A 190 -51.81 98.15 -50.01
C GLU A 190 -52.17 99.41 -50.81
N ASP A 191 -51.79 99.46 -52.09
CA ASP A 191 -52.13 100.57 -52.99
C ASP A 191 -53.65 100.71 -53.16
N ASP A 192 -54.36 99.59 -53.31
CA ASP A 192 -55.82 99.58 -53.40
C ASP A 192 -56.47 100.02 -52.08
N LEU A 193 -55.91 99.63 -50.94
CA LEU A 193 -56.36 100.09 -49.63
C LEU A 193 -56.14 101.61 -49.46
N GLN A 194 -54.95 102.11 -49.80
CA GLN A 194 -54.64 103.54 -49.72
C GLN A 194 -55.57 104.35 -50.63
N ARG A 195 -55.79 103.90 -51.87
CA ARG A 195 -56.73 104.54 -52.79
C ARG A 195 -58.14 104.59 -52.20
N LYS A 196 -58.61 103.49 -51.59
CA LYS A 196 -59.90 103.48 -50.89
C LYS A 196 -59.93 104.46 -49.72
N GLN A 197 -58.84 104.57 -48.94
CA GLN A 197 -58.76 105.53 -47.82
C GLN A 197 -58.85 106.98 -48.31
N GLU A 198 -58.11 107.34 -49.37
CA GLU A 198 -58.15 108.67 -49.98
C GLU A 198 -59.55 109.02 -50.48
N LEU A 199 -60.20 108.10 -51.21
CA LEU A 199 -61.57 108.30 -51.73
C LEU A 199 -62.61 108.45 -50.60
N ALA A 200 -62.44 107.71 -49.50
CA ALA A 200 -63.31 107.82 -48.33
C ALA A 200 -63.14 109.19 -47.64
N THR A 201 -61.90 109.67 -47.47
CA THR A 201 -61.63 111.00 -46.89
C THR A 201 -62.12 112.15 -47.78
N ALA A 202 -62.10 111.97 -49.10
CA ALA A 202 -62.65 112.93 -50.06
C ALA A 202 -64.20 112.91 -50.13
N GLY A 203 -64.86 112.02 -49.37
CA GLY A 203 -66.32 111.89 -49.32
C GLY A 203 -66.95 111.24 -50.57
N ALA A 204 -66.14 110.60 -51.41
CA ALA A 204 -66.59 110.00 -52.68
C ALA A 204 -67.11 108.56 -52.54
N ILE A 205 -66.85 107.88 -51.40
CA ILE A 205 -67.33 106.52 -51.10
C ILE A 205 -67.75 106.37 -49.61
N SER A 206 -68.68 105.45 -49.32
CA SER A 206 -69.20 105.16 -47.97
C SER A 206 -68.21 104.33 -47.14
N VAL A 207 -68.16 104.56 -45.82
CA VAL A 207 -67.24 103.88 -44.87
C VAL A 207 -67.58 102.39 -44.65
N GLU A 208 -68.73 101.91 -45.15
CA GLU A 208 -69.16 100.49 -45.03
C GLU A 208 -68.50 99.52 -46.02
N ASP A 209 -67.84 100.01 -47.09
CA ASP A 209 -67.16 99.18 -48.12
C ASP A 209 -65.65 98.92 -47.84
N PHE A 210 -65.24 99.14 -46.60
CA PHE A 210 -63.86 98.99 -46.10
C PHE A 210 -63.52 97.59 -45.63
#